data_AF-A0A3M3ZEC7-F1
#
_entry.id   AF-A0A3M3ZEC7-F1
#
_cell.length_a   1.000
_cell.length_b   1.000
_cell.length_c   1.000
_cell.angle_alpha   90.00
_cell.angle_beta   90.00
_cell.angle_gamma   90.00
#
_symmetry.space_group_name_H-M   'P 1'
#
loop_
_entity.id
_entity.type
_entity.pdbx_description
1 polymer ?
#
loop_
_entity_poly.entity_id
_entity_poly.type
_entity_poly.pdbx_seq_one_letter_code
_entity_poly.pdbx_strand_id
1 'polypeptide(L)'
;MIFPPRVSRIPLSTAKNGQRLTLKKTISRSGLMKSRTGLRLVINSESNAYYGESAYLPNSTPDQPAQSAYNFEDLRLAWGHTQAVVPDSILDEPTPAEMRFWEKFRQEKQERTNSGAYVPAPFEGVNLHQKYDQECMRFAQLPAYSKFWIYINLGGKWIFLIFTPFYALISLAMHVASKSSYTKVDFLEAFIGGSYFISLPFLLCWIIGHIVINHFPRIWFRPPKGPLWELNRRTGLVTIFGYKRHRKEGVIDEFIAPFYEFDAYMTTTNNRHGPTYGLLLQHRYEDRKINFHTLINADDFQQRPCALWDFLQNYMDTSGPIPDIPLLEPYRHLDPVTARYDQQRGRNPRYWIDMDDATFKTEVDAMWQRVYAIDTFSRPNLMARYVDYGL
;
A
#
# COMPACT_ATOMS: atom_id res chain seq x y z
N MET A 1 -0.10 11.40 8.48
CA MET A 1 0.54 10.07 8.49
C MET A 1 1.20 9.86 7.13
N ILE A 2 2.52 9.85 7.08
CA ILE A 2 3.27 9.27 5.96
C ILE A 2 4.04 8.13 6.59
N PHE A 3 3.49 6.92 6.56
CA PHE A 3 4.35 5.75 6.61
C PHE A 3 5.06 5.72 5.25
N PRO A 4 6.40 5.83 5.19
CA PRO A 4 7.09 5.71 3.93
C PRO A 4 6.83 4.29 3.40
N PRO A 5 6.41 4.11 2.13
CA PRO A 5 6.39 2.78 1.57
C PRO A 5 7.83 2.26 1.55
N ARG A 6 8.05 1.10 2.15
CA ARG A 6 9.32 0.38 2.02
C ARG A 6 9.56 0.17 0.52
N VAL A 7 10.63 0.78 0.04
CA VAL A 7 11.12 0.62 -1.33
C VAL A 7 11.50 -0.85 -1.47
N SER A 8 10.70 -1.63 -2.20
CA SER A 8 11.09 -2.96 -2.62
C SER A 8 12.43 -2.86 -3.34
N ARG A 9 13.44 -3.54 -2.81
CA ARG A 9 14.73 -3.71 -3.49
C ARG A 9 14.50 -4.64 -4.68
N ILE A 10 14.38 -4.09 -5.89
CA ILE A 10 14.54 -4.87 -7.13
C ILE A 10 15.44 -4.07 -8.09
N PRO A 11 16.48 -4.67 -8.69
CA PRO A 11 17.40 -3.95 -9.56
C PRO A 11 16.76 -3.63 -10.92
N LEU A 12 16.96 -2.39 -11.39
CA LEU A 12 16.68 -2.02 -12.78
C LEU A 12 17.60 -2.82 -13.71
N SER A 13 17.00 -3.58 -14.62
CA SER A 13 17.66 -4.05 -15.84
C SER A 13 17.28 -3.14 -16.99
N THR A 14 18.28 -2.45 -17.53
CA THR A 14 18.27 -1.77 -18.82
C THR A 14 18.05 -2.76 -19.97
N ALA A 15 17.12 -2.47 -20.88
CA ALA A 15 17.15 -2.98 -22.25
C ALA A 15 16.78 -1.85 -23.22
N LYS A 16 17.69 -1.59 -24.16
CA LYS A 16 17.61 -0.59 -25.24
C LYS A 16 16.68 -1.08 -26.37
N ASN A 17 16.00 -0.10 -26.96
CA ASN A 17 15.60 0.06 -28.37
C ASN A 17 15.43 -1.17 -29.28
N GLY A 18 14.22 -1.23 -29.84
CA GLY A 18 14.05 -1.11 -31.29
C GLY A 18 13.40 -2.31 -31.99
N GLN A 19 12.12 -2.17 -32.35
CA GLN A 19 11.72 -2.25 -33.76
C GLN A 19 10.31 -1.70 -33.96
N ARG A 20 10.20 -0.96 -35.06
CA ARG A 20 9.06 -0.21 -35.57
C ARG A 20 8.21 -1.20 -36.38
N LEU A 21 6.92 -1.35 -36.09
CA LEU A 21 5.96 -1.86 -37.06
C LEU A 21 4.79 -0.89 -37.15
N THR A 22 4.79 -0.14 -38.24
CA THR A 22 3.71 0.70 -38.72
C THR A 22 2.56 -0.17 -39.23
N LEU A 23 1.35 0.08 -38.75
CA LEU A 23 0.15 -0.29 -39.49
C LEU A 23 -0.82 0.89 -39.51
N LYS A 24 -1.06 1.39 -40.72
CA LYS A 24 -1.91 2.54 -41.06
C LYS A 24 -3.36 2.07 -41.26
N LYS A 25 -4.29 2.89 -40.75
CA LYS A 25 -5.70 3.11 -41.16
C LYS A 25 -6.66 1.90 -41.01
N THR A 26 -7.87 2.08 -40.49
CA THR A 26 -8.91 2.92 -41.12
C THR A 26 -9.94 3.40 -40.11
N ILE A 27 -10.34 4.67 -40.24
CA ILE A 27 -11.45 5.32 -39.54
C ILE A 27 -12.75 4.84 -40.21
N SER A 28 -13.67 4.28 -39.43
CA SER A 28 -15.09 4.20 -39.78
C SER A 28 -15.88 4.91 -38.69
N ARG A 29 -16.51 6.02 -39.07
CA ARG A 29 -17.53 6.73 -38.30
C ARG A 29 -18.85 5.98 -38.49
N SER A 30 -19.41 5.44 -37.42
CA SER A 30 -20.87 5.32 -37.30
C SER A 30 -21.27 5.61 -35.86
N GLY A 31 -22.16 6.59 -35.71
CA GLY A 31 -22.68 7.00 -34.43
C GLY A 31 -23.67 5.97 -33.90
N LEU A 32 -23.58 5.70 -32.59
CA LEU A 32 -24.77 5.39 -31.81
C LEU A 32 -24.58 6.01 -30.43
N MET A 33 -25.38 7.03 -30.17
CA MET A 33 -25.46 7.76 -28.92
C MET A 33 -26.05 6.83 -27.87
N LYS A 34 -25.20 6.12 -27.12
CA LYS A 34 -25.66 5.31 -25.97
C LYS A 34 -25.83 6.24 -24.77
N SER A 35 -27.08 6.64 -24.54
CA SER A 35 -27.56 7.17 -23.27
C SER A 35 -27.06 6.28 -22.13
N ARG A 36 -26.15 6.81 -21.31
CA ARG A 36 -25.78 6.20 -20.04
C ARG A 36 -26.74 6.76 -19.00
N THR A 37 -27.77 5.97 -18.73
CA THR A 37 -28.63 6.07 -17.56
C THR A 37 -27.73 5.93 -16.32
N GLY A 38 -27.25 7.06 -15.80
CA GLY A 38 -26.66 7.07 -14.47
C GLY A 38 -27.78 6.82 -13.48
N LEU A 39 -27.86 5.60 -12.94
CA LEU A 39 -28.65 5.36 -11.74
C LEU A 39 -27.97 6.15 -10.61
N ARG A 40 -28.44 7.36 -10.39
CA ARG A 40 -28.08 8.17 -9.24
C ARG A 40 -28.81 7.53 -8.06
N LEU A 41 -28.11 6.68 -7.31
CA LEU A 41 -28.57 6.22 -6.00
C LEU A 41 -28.76 7.48 -5.13
N VAL A 42 -30.02 7.87 -4.98
CA VAL A 42 -30.44 8.88 -4.00
C VAL A 42 -30.30 8.22 -2.64
N ILE A 43 -29.29 8.61 -1.88
CA ILE A 43 -29.14 8.21 -0.49
C ILE A 43 -30.27 8.93 0.27
N ASN A 44 -31.36 8.22 0.55
CA ASN A 44 -32.38 8.69 1.50
C ASN A 44 -31.76 8.67 2.90
N SER A 45 -31.55 9.84 3.48
CA SER A 45 -30.92 10.01 4.80
C SER A 45 -31.94 9.92 5.95
N GLU A 46 -32.71 8.82 6.02
CA GLU A 46 -33.67 8.58 7.11
C GLU A 46 -33.56 7.18 7.72
N SER A 47 -32.35 6.74 8.04
CA SER A 47 -32.15 5.65 9.02
C SER A 47 -31.10 6.06 10.06
N ASN A 48 -31.45 5.97 11.34
CA ASN A 48 -30.54 6.21 12.48
C ASN A 48 -29.48 5.09 12.64
N ALA A 49 -29.15 4.38 11.57
CA ALA A 49 -28.18 3.30 11.57
C ALA A 49 -26.77 3.86 11.31
N TYR A 50 -25.80 3.43 12.12
CA TYR A 50 -24.39 3.84 11.95
C TYR A 50 -23.82 3.37 10.59
N TYR A 51 -24.19 2.16 10.15
CA TYR A 51 -23.84 1.64 8.84
C TYR A 51 -24.91 1.99 7.81
N GLY A 52 -24.48 2.32 6.60
CA GLY A 52 -25.37 2.59 5.47
C GLY A 52 -26.04 1.31 4.95
N GLU A 53 -27.11 1.48 4.18
CA GLU A 53 -27.92 0.37 3.65
C GLU A 53 -27.13 -0.57 2.71
N SER A 54 -26.11 -0.04 2.02
CA SER A 54 -25.23 -0.80 1.14
C SER A 54 -24.01 -1.41 1.86
N ALA A 55 -23.93 -1.28 3.19
CA ALA A 55 -22.84 -1.85 3.98
C ALA A 55 -22.75 -3.37 3.80
N TYR A 56 -21.53 -3.89 3.74
CA TYR A 56 -21.33 -5.30 3.47
C TYR A 56 -21.72 -6.15 4.69
N LEU A 57 -22.60 -7.12 4.44
CA LEU A 57 -23.05 -8.14 5.38
C LEU A 57 -23.06 -9.49 4.65
N PRO A 58 -22.35 -10.52 5.15
CA PRO A 58 -22.26 -11.82 4.50
C PRO A 58 -23.62 -12.45 4.18
N ASN A 59 -24.61 -12.26 5.07
CA ASN A 59 -25.94 -12.86 4.96
C ASN A 59 -26.97 -11.99 4.22
N SER A 60 -26.59 -10.79 3.78
CA SER A 60 -27.52 -9.83 3.15
C SER A 60 -27.05 -9.39 1.76
N THR A 61 -26.23 -10.22 1.11
CA THR A 61 -25.80 -9.97 -0.26
C THR A 61 -26.97 -10.22 -1.21
N PRO A 62 -27.34 -9.26 -2.08
CA PRO A 62 -28.42 -9.46 -3.04
C PRO A 62 -28.00 -10.40 -4.17
N ASP A 63 -29.00 -10.96 -4.86
CA ASP A 63 -28.77 -11.69 -6.12
C ASP A 63 -28.16 -10.76 -7.16
N GLN A 64 -27.16 -11.28 -7.86
CA GLN A 64 -26.30 -10.51 -8.72
C GLN A 64 -26.38 -11.01 -10.17
N PRO A 65 -26.34 -10.11 -11.17
CA PRO A 65 -26.30 -10.55 -12.56
C PRO A 65 -25.03 -11.37 -12.84
N ALA A 66 -25.11 -12.19 -13.89
CA ALA A 66 -24.00 -13.01 -14.33
C ALA A 66 -22.74 -12.16 -14.55
N GLN A 67 -21.58 -12.74 -14.22
CA GLN A 67 -20.31 -12.06 -14.42
C GLN A 67 -20.13 -11.71 -15.91
N SER A 68 -19.70 -10.48 -16.18
CA SER A 68 -19.38 -10.08 -17.55
C SER A 68 -18.17 -10.88 -18.06
N ALA A 69 -18.18 -11.27 -19.34
CA ALA A 69 -17.16 -12.09 -19.97
C ALA A 69 -15.83 -11.33 -20.17
N TYR A 70 -15.16 -11.00 -19.07
CA TYR A 70 -13.77 -10.61 -19.06
C TYR A 70 -12.94 -11.84 -18.73
N ASN A 71 -12.25 -12.40 -19.73
CA ASN A 71 -11.32 -13.50 -19.53
C ASN A 71 -10.16 -13.00 -18.64
N PHE A 72 -10.13 -13.46 -17.39
CA PHE A 72 -8.99 -13.28 -16.51
C PHE A 72 -8.31 -14.63 -16.32
N GLU A 73 -7.04 -14.68 -16.71
CA GLU A 73 -6.20 -15.88 -16.60
C GLU A 73 -5.64 -16.09 -15.17
N ASP A 74 -5.85 -15.12 -14.28
CA ASP A 74 -5.36 -15.18 -12.90
C ASP A 74 -6.29 -15.97 -11.97
N LEU A 75 -5.71 -16.56 -10.92
CA LEU A 75 -6.42 -17.39 -9.96
C LEU A 75 -7.36 -16.53 -9.09
N ARG A 76 -8.66 -16.83 -9.14
CA ARG A 76 -9.67 -16.18 -8.30
C ARG A 76 -9.58 -16.68 -6.85
N LEU A 77 -9.68 -15.76 -5.90
CA LEU A 77 -9.74 -16.08 -4.47
C LEU A 77 -11.19 -16.22 -4.03
N ALA A 78 -11.45 -17.19 -3.16
CA ALA A 78 -12.80 -17.49 -2.67
C ALA A 78 -13.35 -16.36 -1.78
N TRP A 79 -14.64 -16.06 -1.90
CA TRP A 79 -15.36 -15.25 -0.93
C TRP A 79 -15.83 -16.08 0.27
N GLY A 80 -15.80 -15.46 1.45
CA GLY A 80 -16.38 -16.00 2.67
C GLY A 80 -15.48 -16.98 3.42
N HIS A 81 -15.99 -17.45 4.56
CA HIS A 81 -15.24 -18.30 5.51
C HIS A 81 -13.86 -17.72 5.85
N THR A 82 -13.81 -16.41 6.08
CA THR A 82 -12.58 -15.68 6.35
C THR A 82 -12.00 -16.09 7.68
N GLN A 83 -10.67 -16.15 7.74
CA GLN A 83 -9.94 -16.28 8.99
C GLN A 83 -9.53 -14.90 9.51
N ALA A 84 -9.35 -14.75 10.82
CA ALA A 84 -8.83 -13.53 11.43
C ALA A 84 -7.31 -13.43 11.22
N VAL A 85 -6.90 -13.28 9.95
CA VAL A 85 -5.51 -13.20 9.52
C VAL A 85 -5.23 -11.88 8.82
N VAL A 86 -3.99 -11.40 8.96
CA VAL A 86 -3.52 -10.15 8.37
C VAL A 86 -2.10 -10.37 7.84
N PRO A 87 -1.75 -9.81 6.66
CA PRO A 87 -0.37 -9.83 6.19
C PRO A 87 0.60 -9.24 7.22
N ASP A 88 1.79 -9.83 7.28
CA ASP A 88 2.90 -9.38 8.13
C ASP A 88 3.17 -7.88 7.97
N SER A 89 3.20 -7.38 6.72
CA SER A 89 3.45 -5.98 6.38
C SER A 89 2.39 -4.96 6.85
N ILE A 90 1.25 -5.43 7.37
CA ILE A 90 0.21 -4.57 7.94
C ILE A 90 0.17 -4.72 9.47
N LEU A 91 0.52 -5.90 9.99
CA LEU A 91 0.53 -6.15 11.43
C LEU A 91 1.77 -5.58 12.11
N ASP A 92 2.92 -5.60 11.45
CA ASP A 92 4.21 -5.17 12.01
C ASP A 92 4.35 -3.63 12.14
N GLU A 93 3.45 -2.86 11.52
CA GLU A 93 3.46 -1.40 11.53
C GLU A 93 2.10 -0.80 11.95
N PRO A 94 2.04 0.09 12.97
CA PRO A 94 3.15 0.59 13.79
C PRO A 94 3.57 -0.37 14.93
N THR A 95 4.84 -0.29 15.33
CA THR A 95 5.36 -0.98 16.52
C THR A 95 4.86 -0.34 17.83
N PRO A 96 4.87 -1.05 18.98
CA PRO A 96 4.49 -0.47 20.27
C PRO A 96 5.29 0.77 20.65
N ALA A 97 6.59 0.81 20.34
CA ALA A 97 7.42 1.99 20.55
C ALA A 97 6.95 3.20 19.71
N GLU A 98 6.60 2.98 18.44
CA GLU A 98 6.07 4.03 17.56
C GLU A 98 4.69 4.51 18.02
N MET A 99 3.81 3.61 18.43
CA MET A 99 2.49 3.97 18.97
C MET A 99 2.62 4.89 20.19
N ARG A 100 3.50 4.54 21.14
CA ARG A 100 3.80 5.36 22.33
C ARG A 100 4.43 6.70 21.95
N PHE A 101 5.33 6.72 20.98
CA PHE A 101 5.91 7.96 20.46
C PHE A 101 4.84 8.90 19.90
N TRP A 102 3.93 8.38 19.08
CA TRP A 102 2.84 9.17 18.49
C TRP A 102 1.80 9.61 19.51
N GLU A 103 1.54 8.80 20.54
CA GLU A 103 0.68 9.18 21.66
C GLU A 103 1.25 10.38 22.43
N LYS A 104 2.53 10.31 22.83
CA LYS A 104 3.22 11.43 23.48
C LYS A 104 3.24 12.67 22.60
N PHE A 105 3.55 12.51 21.31
CA PHE A 105 3.53 13.62 20.37
C PHE A 105 2.17 14.31 20.29
N ARG A 106 1.06 13.53 20.29
CA ARG A 106 -0.31 14.09 20.31
C ARG A 106 -0.60 14.84 21.61
N GLN A 107 -0.18 14.30 22.76
CA GLN A 107 -0.35 14.94 24.06
C GLN A 107 0.42 16.27 24.15
N GLU A 108 1.72 16.26 23.83
CA GLU A 108 2.56 17.47 23.82
C GLU A 108 2.03 18.53 22.86
N LYS A 109 1.54 18.10 21.69
CA LYS A 109 0.88 18.98 20.73
C LYS A 109 -0.37 19.63 21.32
N GLN A 110 -1.23 18.86 21.99
CA GLN A 110 -2.43 19.38 22.62
C GLN A 110 -2.10 20.40 23.71
N GLU A 111 -1.09 20.10 24.55
CA GLU A 111 -0.61 21.01 25.60
C GLU A 111 -0.04 22.31 25.02
N ARG A 112 0.79 22.23 23.98
CA ARG A 112 1.33 23.40 23.26
C ARG A 112 0.25 24.22 22.57
N THR A 113 -0.80 23.57 22.07
CA THR A 113 -1.95 24.24 21.47
C THR A 113 -2.75 25.00 22.53
N ASN A 114 -3.03 24.34 23.67
CA ASN A 114 -3.75 24.94 24.80
C ASN A 114 -3.00 26.13 25.42
N SER A 115 -1.67 26.07 25.44
CA SER A 115 -0.79 27.16 25.92
C SER A 115 -0.51 28.26 24.90
N GLY A 116 -1.01 28.13 23.65
CA GLY A 116 -0.75 29.08 22.57
C GLY A 116 0.69 29.07 22.01
N ALA A 117 1.55 28.17 22.48
CA ALA A 117 2.95 28.03 22.05
C ALA A 117 3.14 27.10 20.84
N TYR A 118 2.03 26.67 20.21
CA TYR A 118 2.09 25.71 19.10
C TYR A 118 2.55 26.36 17.80
N VAL A 119 3.67 25.86 17.28
CA VAL A 119 4.14 26.19 15.93
C VAL A 119 3.84 25.00 15.02
N PRO A 120 3.08 25.18 13.93
CA PRO A 120 2.71 24.09 13.06
C PRO A 120 3.94 23.54 12.31
N ALA A 121 4.01 22.22 12.18
CA ALA A 121 5.09 21.58 11.46
C ALA A 121 5.03 21.92 9.94
N PRO A 122 6.16 21.86 9.20
CA PRO A 122 6.24 22.28 7.79
C PRO A 122 5.28 21.61 6.78
N PHE A 123 4.56 20.56 7.19
CA PHE A 123 3.56 19.85 6.39
C PHE A 123 2.23 19.65 7.12
N GLU A 124 2.05 20.32 8.24
CA GLU A 124 0.83 20.22 9.02
C GLU A 124 -0.33 20.89 8.29
N GLY A 125 -1.45 20.17 8.17
CA GLY A 125 -2.61 20.61 7.39
C GLY A 125 -2.54 20.26 5.91
N VAL A 126 -1.43 19.71 5.40
CA VAL A 126 -1.39 19.22 4.02
C VAL A 126 -2.24 17.95 3.90
N ASN A 127 -3.20 17.97 2.97
CA ASN A 127 -4.03 16.81 2.70
C ASN A 127 -3.23 15.73 1.95
N LEU A 128 -2.87 14.66 2.65
CA LEU A 128 -2.20 13.51 2.08
C LEU A 128 -3.15 12.56 1.36
N HIS A 129 -4.46 12.76 1.52
CA HIS A 129 -5.54 11.91 1.04
C HIS A 129 -5.50 10.46 1.54
N GLN A 130 -4.43 10.01 2.22
CA GLN A 130 -4.36 8.72 2.87
C GLN A 130 -5.10 8.77 4.21
N LYS A 131 -5.99 7.81 4.43
CA LYS A 131 -6.80 7.68 5.65
C LYS A 131 -7.00 6.21 5.96
N TYR A 132 -6.65 5.78 7.16
CA TYR A 132 -6.98 4.45 7.67
C TYR A 132 -7.59 4.62 9.04
N ASP A 133 -8.89 4.38 9.12
CA ASP A 133 -9.64 4.42 10.36
C ASP A 133 -10.69 3.30 10.36
N GLN A 134 -11.61 3.34 11.33
CA GLN A 134 -12.68 2.35 11.46
C GLN A 134 -13.74 2.43 10.36
N GLU A 135 -13.88 3.56 9.66
CA GLU A 135 -14.91 3.75 8.63
C GLU A 135 -14.38 3.51 7.22
N CYS A 136 -13.14 3.90 6.95
CA CYS A 136 -12.59 4.07 5.63
C CYS A 136 -11.09 3.72 5.55
N MET A 137 -10.75 2.85 4.61
CA MET A 137 -9.38 2.64 4.12
C MET A 137 -9.21 3.33 2.77
N ARG A 138 -8.47 4.42 2.76
CA ARG A 138 -8.18 5.24 1.59
C ARG A 138 -6.68 5.30 1.35
N PHE A 139 -6.27 4.87 0.17
CA PHE A 139 -4.87 4.89 -0.22
C PHE A 139 -4.58 6.02 -1.20
N ALA A 140 -3.49 6.74 -0.95
CA ALA A 140 -2.97 7.76 -1.84
C ALA A 140 -1.46 7.54 -2.01
N GLN A 141 -0.97 7.71 -3.24
CA GLN A 141 0.44 7.50 -3.54
C GLN A 141 1.18 8.84 -3.68
N LEU A 142 2.34 8.94 -3.04
CA LEU A 142 3.24 10.08 -3.22
C LEU A 142 3.64 10.22 -4.71
N PRO A 143 3.67 11.46 -5.24
CA PRO A 143 4.05 11.68 -6.63
C PRO A 143 5.52 11.29 -6.86
N ALA A 144 5.85 10.91 -8.10
CA ALA A 144 7.20 10.49 -8.49
C ALA A 144 8.28 11.51 -8.11
N TYR A 145 7.93 12.80 -8.13
CA TYR A 145 8.81 13.89 -7.73
C TYR A 145 9.20 13.84 -6.24
N SER A 146 8.24 13.62 -5.33
CA SER A 146 8.54 13.50 -3.89
C SER A 146 9.36 12.24 -3.62
N LYS A 147 9.04 11.14 -4.31
CA LYS A 147 9.79 9.87 -4.21
C LYS A 147 11.23 10.02 -4.71
N PHE A 148 11.47 10.79 -5.77
CA PHE A 148 12.80 11.02 -6.34
C PHE A 148 13.79 11.56 -5.30
N TRP A 149 13.39 12.56 -4.50
CA TRP A 149 14.25 13.10 -3.44
C TRP A 149 14.54 12.09 -2.34
N ILE A 150 13.54 11.29 -1.94
CA ILE A 150 13.72 10.19 -1.00
C ILE A 150 14.74 9.17 -1.55
N TYR A 151 14.62 8.81 -2.84
CA TYR A 151 15.55 7.87 -3.49
C TYR A 151 16.97 8.44 -3.60
N ILE A 152 17.14 9.73 -3.90
CA ILE A 152 18.46 10.38 -3.92
C ILE A 152 19.12 10.32 -2.54
N ASN A 153 18.39 10.68 -1.49
CA ASN A 153 18.93 10.71 -0.13
C ASN A 153 19.26 9.29 0.37
N LEU A 154 18.29 8.38 0.32
CA LEU A 154 18.43 7.02 0.84
C LEU A 154 19.36 6.17 -0.02
N GLY A 155 19.19 6.24 -1.35
CA GLY A 155 20.03 5.53 -2.31
C GLY A 155 21.47 6.03 -2.28
N GLY A 156 21.68 7.36 -2.30
CA GLY A 156 23.01 7.95 -2.19
C GLY A 156 23.74 7.50 -0.92
N LYS A 157 23.05 7.54 0.24
CA LYS A 157 23.60 7.09 1.53
C LYS A 157 24.05 5.63 1.49
N TRP A 158 23.18 4.71 1.10
CA TRP A 158 23.50 3.28 1.15
C TRP A 158 24.50 2.86 0.08
N ILE A 159 24.42 3.45 -1.12
CA ILE A 159 25.40 3.17 -2.18
C ILE A 159 26.79 3.65 -1.72
N PHE A 160 26.91 4.86 -1.17
CA PHE A 160 28.17 5.35 -0.63
C PHE A 160 28.71 4.43 0.48
N LEU A 161 27.88 4.08 1.47
CA LEU A 161 28.30 3.24 2.59
C LEU A 161 28.72 1.82 2.18
N ILE A 162 28.22 1.29 1.06
CA ILE A 162 28.57 -0.05 0.57
C ILE A 162 29.76 0.00 -0.39
N PHE A 163 29.75 0.91 -1.37
CA PHE A 163 30.76 0.92 -2.44
C PHE A 163 32.09 1.52 -2.01
N THR A 164 32.10 2.51 -1.12
CA THR A 164 33.36 3.11 -0.63
C THR A 164 34.25 2.10 0.11
N PRO A 165 33.77 1.31 1.10
CA PRO A 165 34.63 0.31 1.74
C PRO A 165 35.00 -0.84 0.80
N PHE A 166 34.09 -1.26 -0.09
CA PHE A 166 34.40 -2.27 -1.09
C PHE A 166 35.52 -1.80 -2.04
N TYR A 167 35.47 -0.54 -2.48
CA TYR A 167 36.52 0.05 -3.30
C TYR A 167 37.84 0.18 -2.54
N ALA A 168 37.81 0.56 -1.25
CA ALA A 168 39.00 0.57 -0.41
C ALA A 168 39.68 -0.80 -0.33
N LEU A 169 38.90 -1.90 -0.24
CA LEU A 169 39.45 -3.27 -0.28
C LEU A 169 40.10 -3.60 -1.62
N ILE A 170 39.51 -3.17 -2.74
CA ILE A 170 40.09 -3.34 -4.08
C ILE A 170 41.41 -2.56 -4.18
N SER A 171 41.45 -1.30 -3.76
CA SER A 171 42.67 -0.48 -3.75
C SER A 171 43.76 -1.11 -2.87
N LEU A 172 43.39 -1.69 -1.73
CA LEU A 172 44.32 -2.41 -0.85
C LEU A 172 44.86 -3.69 -1.50
N ALA A 173 44.00 -4.49 -2.13
CA ALA A 173 44.40 -5.69 -2.85
C ALA A 173 45.34 -5.37 -4.02
N MET A 174 45.03 -4.31 -4.78
CA MET A 174 45.89 -3.79 -5.85
C MET A 174 47.27 -3.36 -5.32
N HIS A 175 47.30 -2.66 -4.18
CA HIS A 175 48.55 -2.26 -3.55
C HIS A 175 49.41 -3.47 -3.16
N VAL A 176 48.80 -4.47 -2.50
CA VAL A 176 49.48 -5.72 -2.09
C VAL A 176 50.00 -6.49 -3.29
N ALA A 177 49.20 -6.65 -4.35
CA ALA A 177 49.59 -7.36 -5.57
C ALA A 177 50.71 -6.63 -6.35
N SER A 178 50.76 -5.29 -6.27
CA SER A 178 51.79 -4.52 -6.95
C SER A 178 53.18 -4.64 -6.30
N LYS A 179 53.27 -5.12 -5.04
CA LYS A 179 54.56 -5.26 -4.32
C LYS A 179 55.56 -6.18 -5.03
N SER A 180 55.07 -7.20 -5.74
CA SER A 180 55.89 -8.14 -6.53
C SER A 180 56.00 -7.77 -8.02
N SER A 181 55.37 -6.66 -8.44
CA SER A 181 55.29 -6.23 -9.84
C SER A 181 56.24 -5.06 -10.13
N TYR A 182 56.56 -4.83 -11.41
CA TYR A 182 57.41 -3.71 -11.84
C TYR A 182 56.72 -2.35 -11.66
N THR A 183 55.40 -2.30 -11.85
CA THR A 183 54.56 -1.13 -11.61
C THR A 183 54.05 -1.13 -10.17
N LYS A 184 54.63 -0.29 -9.31
CA LYS A 184 54.16 -0.07 -7.94
C LYS A 184 52.91 0.81 -7.95
N VAL A 185 51.86 0.37 -7.28
CA VAL A 185 50.61 1.12 -7.11
C VAL A 185 50.53 1.58 -5.66
N ASP A 186 50.53 2.90 -5.44
CA ASP A 186 50.28 3.44 -4.12
C ASP A 186 48.79 3.30 -3.75
N PHE A 187 48.54 2.89 -2.51
CA PHE A 187 47.18 2.70 -2.02
C PHE A 187 46.39 4.01 -2.05
N LEU A 188 47.00 5.10 -1.57
CA LEU A 188 46.31 6.37 -1.42
C LEU A 188 45.99 6.96 -2.80
N GLU A 189 46.92 6.90 -3.74
CA GLU A 189 46.72 7.35 -5.12
C GLU A 189 45.63 6.54 -5.82
N ALA A 190 45.66 5.21 -5.72
CA ALA A 190 44.64 4.34 -6.29
C ALA A 190 43.26 4.58 -5.66
N PHE A 191 43.21 4.73 -4.34
CA PHE A 191 41.97 4.99 -3.60
C PHE A 191 41.38 6.36 -3.95
N ILE A 192 42.19 7.43 -3.93
CA ILE A 192 41.74 8.77 -4.28
C ILE A 192 41.27 8.80 -5.74
N GLY A 193 42.07 8.25 -6.66
CA GLY A 193 41.76 8.24 -8.09
C GLY A 193 40.40 7.63 -8.43
N GLY A 194 40.08 6.45 -7.90
CA GLY A 194 38.76 5.86 -8.15
C GLY A 194 37.64 6.35 -7.22
N SER A 195 37.97 6.88 -6.03
CA SER A 195 36.95 7.47 -5.15
C SER A 195 36.25 8.67 -5.80
N TYR A 196 36.94 9.41 -6.67
CA TYR A 196 36.35 10.52 -7.43
C TYR A 196 35.20 10.09 -8.33
N PHE A 197 35.29 8.89 -8.93
CA PHE A 197 34.26 8.38 -9.84
C PHE A 197 33.22 7.52 -9.13
N ILE A 198 33.64 6.75 -8.12
CA ILE A 198 32.80 5.74 -7.48
C ILE A 198 32.12 6.28 -6.23
N SER A 199 32.80 7.08 -5.41
CA SER A 199 32.28 7.49 -4.09
C SER A 199 31.73 8.92 -4.09
N LEU A 200 32.43 9.86 -4.74
CA LEU A 200 32.08 11.28 -4.73
C LEU A 200 30.67 11.57 -5.29
N PRO A 201 30.22 10.99 -6.42
CA PRO A 201 28.87 11.27 -6.93
C PRO A 201 27.76 10.85 -5.96
N PHE A 202 27.90 9.70 -5.30
CA PHE A 202 26.89 9.23 -4.34
C PHE A 202 26.93 10.00 -3.01
N LEU A 203 28.12 10.43 -2.58
CA LEU A 203 28.27 11.33 -1.45
C LEU A 203 27.56 12.67 -1.73
N LEU A 204 27.75 13.24 -2.94
CA LEU A 204 27.06 14.46 -3.35
C LEU A 204 25.54 14.24 -3.42
N CYS A 205 25.06 13.13 -3.99
CA CYS A 205 23.64 12.79 -3.98
C CYS A 205 23.08 12.69 -2.55
N TRP A 206 23.82 12.06 -1.64
CA TRP A 206 23.41 11.96 -0.24
C TRP A 206 23.34 13.35 0.42
N ILE A 207 24.39 14.16 0.31
CA ILE A 207 24.45 15.50 0.91
C ILE A 207 23.34 16.40 0.35
N ILE A 208 23.18 16.45 -0.98
CA ILE A 208 22.16 17.27 -1.64
C ILE A 208 20.76 16.79 -1.22
N GLY A 209 20.51 15.48 -1.25
CA GLY A 209 19.24 14.91 -0.82
C GLY A 209 18.91 15.23 0.63
N HIS A 210 19.90 15.13 1.53
CA HIS A 210 19.75 15.44 2.94
C HIS A 210 19.45 16.93 3.19
N ILE A 211 20.15 17.84 2.50
CA ILE A 211 19.91 19.29 2.58
C ILE A 211 18.51 19.62 2.10
N VAL A 212 18.11 19.12 0.93
CA VAL A 212 16.80 19.47 0.36
C VAL A 212 15.65 18.91 1.23
N ILE A 213 15.78 17.69 1.76
CA ILE A 213 14.73 17.10 2.61
C ILE A 213 14.58 17.85 3.93
N ASN A 214 15.69 18.19 4.59
CA ASN A 214 15.66 18.71 5.96
C ASN A 214 15.57 20.24 6.04
N HIS A 215 16.19 20.96 5.10
CA HIS A 215 16.20 22.43 5.09
C HIS A 215 15.21 23.05 4.10
N PHE A 216 14.81 22.34 3.05
CA PHE A 216 13.91 22.86 2.01
C PHE A 216 12.66 21.98 1.81
N PRO A 217 11.80 21.82 2.84
CA PRO A 217 10.63 20.95 2.80
C PRO A 217 9.70 21.22 1.60
N ARG A 218 9.54 22.48 1.22
CA ARG A 218 8.70 22.90 0.08
C ARG A 218 9.26 22.49 -1.29
N ILE A 219 10.57 22.28 -1.39
CA ILE A 219 11.20 21.90 -2.66
C ILE A 219 10.98 20.42 -2.92
N TRP A 220 11.18 19.55 -1.93
CA TRP A 220 11.07 18.11 -2.18
C TRP A 220 9.63 17.60 -2.12
N PHE A 221 8.84 18.10 -1.18
CA PHE A 221 7.54 17.51 -0.88
C PHE A 221 6.43 18.18 -1.70
N ARG A 222 5.79 17.38 -2.54
CA ARG A 222 4.51 17.71 -3.18
C ARG A 222 3.44 16.74 -2.71
N PRO A 223 2.26 17.23 -2.30
CA PRO A 223 1.17 16.35 -1.89
C PRO A 223 0.71 15.45 -3.05
N PRO A 224 0.15 14.28 -2.75
CA PRO A 224 -0.57 13.48 -3.73
C PRO A 224 -1.67 14.30 -4.42
N LYS A 225 -1.97 13.97 -5.68
CA LYS A 225 -3.08 14.61 -6.41
C LYS A 225 -4.45 14.23 -5.82
N GLY A 226 -4.50 13.12 -5.11
CA GLY A 226 -5.69 12.55 -4.51
C GLY A 226 -5.53 11.05 -4.23
N PRO A 227 -6.56 10.41 -3.69
CA PRO A 227 -6.57 8.97 -3.43
C PRO A 227 -6.63 8.16 -4.73
N LEU A 228 -6.08 6.95 -4.75
CA LEU A 228 -6.22 6.03 -5.89
C LEU A 228 -7.47 5.17 -5.75
N TRP A 229 -7.75 4.73 -4.53
CA TRP A 229 -8.91 3.93 -4.18
C TRP A 229 -9.32 4.18 -2.73
N GLU A 230 -10.57 3.87 -2.44
CA GLU A 230 -11.17 3.93 -1.11
C GLU A 230 -12.08 2.72 -0.91
N LEU A 231 -11.93 2.06 0.23
CA LEU A 231 -12.84 1.04 0.75
C LEU A 231 -13.53 1.64 1.97
N ASN A 232 -14.84 1.82 1.89
CA ASN A 232 -15.61 2.44 2.96
C ASN A 232 -16.48 1.38 3.64
N ARG A 233 -16.06 0.92 4.84
CA ARG A 233 -16.80 -0.03 5.66
C ARG A 233 -18.17 0.53 6.04
N ARG A 234 -18.26 1.82 6.35
CA ARG A 234 -19.51 2.44 6.80
C ARG A 234 -20.59 2.39 5.73
N THR A 235 -20.24 2.67 4.48
CA THR A 235 -21.19 2.65 3.35
C THR A 235 -21.22 1.32 2.60
N GLY A 236 -20.20 0.47 2.75
CA GLY A 236 -20.00 -0.74 1.93
C GLY A 236 -19.57 -0.47 0.49
N LEU A 237 -19.19 0.77 0.17
CA LEU A 237 -18.83 1.18 -1.18
C LEU A 237 -17.31 1.18 -1.39
N VAL A 238 -16.93 0.86 -2.62
CA VAL A 238 -15.57 0.94 -3.15
C VAL A 238 -15.52 2.06 -4.16
N THR A 239 -14.61 3.01 -3.96
CA THR A 239 -14.39 4.12 -4.91
C THR A 239 -13.02 3.99 -5.57
N ILE A 240 -12.99 4.08 -6.90
CA ILE A 240 -11.77 4.11 -7.71
C ILE A 240 -11.65 5.46 -8.38
N PHE A 241 -10.51 6.12 -8.19
CA PHE A 241 -10.27 7.47 -8.70
C PHE A 241 -9.36 7.45 -9.93
N GLY A 242 -9.84 8.07 -11.01
CA GLY A 242 -9.17 8.18 -12.29
C GLY A 242 -8.67 9.59 -12.58
N TYR A 243 -7.35 9.73 -12.76
CA TYR A 243 -6.70 11.04 -12.98
C TYR A 243 -6.29 11.30 -14.44
N LYS A 244 -6.75 10.48 -15.41
CA LYS A 244 -6.36 10.62 -16.82
C LYS A 244 -6.77 11.97 -17.42
N ARG A 245 -7.97 12.44 -17.08
CA ARG A 245 -8.54 13.71 -17.58
C ARG A 245 -8.22 14.92 -16.69
N HIS A 246 -7.82 14.68 -15.44
CA HIS A 246 -7.52 15.75 -14.47
C HIS A 246 -6.51 16.78 -14.98
N ARG A 247 -5.46 16.38 -15.71
CA ARG A 247 -4.45 17.34 -16.23
C ARG A 247 -4.98 18.26 -17.32
N LYS A 248 -5.97 17.80 -18.11
CA LYS A 248 -6.48 18.53 -19.28
C LYS A 248 -7.80 19.25 -19.00
N GLU A 249 -8.67 18.62 -18.23
CA GLU A 249 -10.06 19.06 -18.00
C GLU A 249 -10.34 19.42 -16.53
N GLY A 250 -9.42 19.13 -15.61
CA GLY A 250 -9.62 19.33 -14.17
C GLY A 250 -10.59 18.33 -13.52
N VAL A 251 -11.18 17.41 -14.30
CA VAL A 251 -12.15 16.42 -13.82
C VAL A 251 -11.45 15.17 -13.28
N ILE A 252 -11.87 14.72 -12.09
CA ILE A 252 -11.50 13.43 -11.50
C ILE A 252 -12.62 12.44 -11.84
N ASP A 253 -12.26 11.33 -12.48
CA ASP A 253 -13.21 10.27 -12.81
C ASP A 253 -13.40 9.39 -11.59
N GLU A 254 -14.60 9.33 -11.04
CA GLU A 254 -14.93 8.48 -9.89
C GLU A 254 -15.78 7.30 -10.34
N PHE A 255 -15.36 6.09 -9.98
CA PHE A 255 -16.16 4.88 -10.14
C PHE A 255 -16.50 4.35 -8.76
N ILE A 256 -17.79 4.26 -8.45
CA ILE A 256 -18.31 3.86 -7.14
C ILE A 256 -19.18 2.62 -7.36
N ALA A 257 -18.88 1.54 -6.65
CA ALA A 257 -19.67 0.31 -6.65
C ALA A 257 -19.66 -0.37 -5.28
N PRO A 258 -20.69 -1.16 -4.92
CA PRO A 258 -20.69 -1.97 -3.71
C PRO A 258 -19.53 -2.96 -3.64
N PHE A 259 -19.01 -3.23 -2.45
CA PHE A 259 -17.87 -4.13 -2.24
C PHE A 259 -18.12 -5.56 -2.73
N TYR A 260 -19.34 -6.08 -2.57
CA TYR A 260 -19.70 -7.43 -3.00
C TYR A 260 -19.73 -7.62 -4.53
N GLU A 261 -19.65 -6.54 -5.31
CA GLU A 261 -19.53 -6.57 -6.78
C GLU A 261 -18.08 -6.74 -7.27
N PHE A 262 -17.11 -6.79 -6.34
CA PHE A 262 -15.71 -7.01 -6.68
C PHE A 262 -15.32 -8.47 -6.48
N ASP A 263 -14.49 -9.02 -7.36
CA ASP A 263 -13.84 -10.30 -7.17
C ASP A 263 -12.35 -10.11 -6.96
N ALA A 264 -11.78 -10.90 -6.05
CA ALA A 264 -10.36 -10.94 -5.78
C ALA A 264 -9.66 -11.94 -6.69
N TYR A 265 -8.54 -11.51 -7.28
CA TYR A 265 -7.67 -12.31 -8.13
C TYR A 265 -6.24 -12.22 -7.63
N MET A 266 -5.54 -13.36 -7.62
CA MET A 266 -4.12 -13.44 -7.35
C MET A 266 -3.34 -13.31 -8.65
N THR A 267 -2.78 -12.12 -8.85
CA THR A 267 -1.91 -11.82 -9.99
C THR A 267 -0.52 -12.41 -9.75
N THR A 268 0.02 -13.10 -10.76
CA THR A 268 1.40 -13.61 -10.72
C THR A 268 2.27 -12.79 -11.65
N THR A 269 3.36 -12.24 -11.11
CA THR A 269 4.33 -11.46 -11.89
C THR A 269 5.67 -12.18 -11.91
N ASN A 270 6.07 -12.68 -13.07
CA ASN A 270 7.35 -13.40 -13.19
C ASN A 270 8.51 -12.41 -13.30
N ASN A 271 9.31 -12.34 -12.25
CA ASN A 271 10.55 -11.58 -12.23
C ASN A 271 11.76 -12.51 -12.37
N ARG A 272 12.94 -11.94 -12.65
CA ARG A 272 14.21 -12.70 -12.75
C ARG A 272 14.57 -13.47 -11.47
N HIS A 273 13.98 -13.07 -10.34
CA HIS A 273 14.24 -13.64 -9.02
C HIS A 273 13.17 -14.65 -8.57
N GLY A 274 12.14 -14.89 -9.39
CA GLY A 274 11.01 -15.76 -9.05
C GLY A 274 9.66 -15.10 -9.34
N PRO A 275 8.56 -15.86 -9.23
CA PRO A 275 7.22 -15.31 -9.30
C PRO A 275 6.95 -14.45 -8.05
N THR A 276 6.38 -13.26 -8.26
CA THR A 276 5.85 -12.43 -7.17
C THR A 276 4.34 -12.38 -7.24
N TYR A 277 3.69 -12.64 -6.12
CA TYR A 277 2.24 -12.70 -6.03
C TYR A 277 1.66 -11.41 -5.49
N GLY A 278 0.55 -10.96 -6.05
CA GLY A 278 -0.18 -9.83 -5.48
C GLY A 278 -1.67 -9.88 -5.69
N LEU A 279 -2.39 -9.08 -4.90
CA LEU A 279 -3.84 -9.03 -4.90
C LEU A 279 -4.38 -7.95 -5.86
N LEU A 280 -5.36 -8.34 -6.66
CA LEU A 280 -6.12 -7.46 -7.53
C LEU A 280 -7.61 -7.61 -7.22
N LEU A 281 -8.32 -6.50 -6.95
CA LEU A 281 -9.78 -6.49 -6.97
C LEU A 281 -10.26 -6.02 -8.33
N GLN A 282 -11.18 -6.76 -8.92
CA GLN A 282 -11.78 -6.46 -10.21
C GLN A 282 -13.28 -6.31 -10.02
N HIS A 283 -13.86 -5.25 -10.58
CA HIS A 283 -15.30 -5.10 -10.63
C HIS A 283 -15.90 -6.12 -11.61
N ARG A 284 -16.98 -6.80 -11.20
CA ARG A 284 -17.57 -7.92 -11.93
C ARG A 284 -18.26 -7.54 -13.25
N TYR A 285 -18.71 -6.28 -13.38
CA TYR A 285 -19.50 -5.81 -14.54
C TYR A 285 -18.80 -4.77 -15.42
N GLU A 286 -17.75 -4.13 -14.92
CA GLU A 286 -16.99 -3.12 -15.66
C GLU A 286 -15.51 -3.44 -15.61
N ASP A 287 -14.75 -3.03 -16.64
CA ASP A 287 -13.30 -3.14 -16.67
C ASP A 287 -12.62 -2.12 -15.72
N ARG A 288 -12.84 -2.30 -14.42
CA ARG A 288 -12.33 -1.48 -13.31
C ARG A 288 -11.58 -2.37 -12.34
N LYS A 289 -10.32 -2.03 -12.07
CA LYS A 289 -9.41 -2.85 -11.28
C LYS A 289 -8.67 -2.00 -10.25
N ILE A 290 -8.47 -2.57 -9.07
CA ILE A 290 -7.66 -2.02 -7.99
C ILE A 290 -6.51 -2.99 -7.75
N ASN A 291 -5.29 -2.50 -7.90
CA ASN A 291 -4.09 -3.26 -7.64
C ASN A 291 -3.58 -2.94 -6.23
N PHE A 292 -3.49 -3.96 -5.38
CA PHE A 292 -3.03 -3.86 -3.98
C PHE A 292 -1.57 -4.28 -3.80
N HIS A 293 -0.76 -4.40 -4.86
CA HIS A 293 0.67 -4.72 -4.76
C HIS A 293 1.45 -3.74 -3.88
N THR A 294 0.92 -2.55 -3.61
CA THR A 294 1.57 -1.58 -2.71
C THR A 294 1.33 -1.87 -1.22
N LEU A 295 0.35 -2.69 -0.86
CA LEU A 295 0.05 -3.05 0.53
C LEU A 295 0.81 -4.29 1.02
N ILE A 296 1.35 -5.07 0.10
CA ILE A 296 2.09 -6.30 0.36
C ILE A 296 3.48 -6.20 -0.25
N ASN A 297 4.47 -6.76 0.43
CA ASN A 297 5.80 -6.86 -0.14
C ASN A 297 5.77 -7.84 -1.32
N ALA A 298 6.46 -7.48 -2.41
CA ALA A 298 6.63 -8.37 -3.54
C ALA A 298 7.47 -9.58 -3.10
N ASP A 299 6.84 -10.76 -3.04
CA ASP A 299 7.47 -11.99 -2.60
C ASP A 299 6.82 -13.22 -3.27
N ASP A 300 7.48 -14.37 -3.13
CA ASP A 300 7.05 -15.67 -3.69
C ASP A 300 5.98 -16.40 -2.85
N PHE A 301 5.54 -15.78 -1.75
CA PHE A 301 4.59 -16.38 -0.81
C PHE A 301 3.13 -16.10 -1.18
N GLN A 302 2.49 -17.08 -1.83
CA GLN A 302 1.10 -17.02 -2.33
C GLN A 302 0.05 -16.76 -1.24
N GLN A 303 0.36 -17.08 0.02
CA GLN A 303 -0.56 -16.93 1.14
C GLN A 303 -0.75 -15.46 1.55
N ARG A 304 0.18 -14.54 1.22
CA ARG A 304 0.03 -13.11 1.53
C ARG A 304 -1.15 -12.44 0.84
N PRO A 305 -1.35 -12.56 -0.49
CA PRO A 305 -2.55 -12.01 -1.13
C PRO A 305 -3.83 -12.68 -0.60
N CYS A 306 -3.79 -13.95 -0.20
CA CYS A 306 -4.92 -14.62 0.45
C CYS A 306 -5.24 -14.01 1.82
N ALA A 307 -4.24 -13.78 2.67
CA ALA A 307 -4.42 -13.12 3.96
C ALA A 307 -4.87 -11.66 3.82
N LEU A 308 -4.36 -10.95 2.81
CA LEU A 308 -4.84 -9.60 2.50
C LEU A 308 -6.32 -9.62 2.10
N TRP A 309 -6.73 -10.62 1.33
CA TRP A 309 -8.14 -10.76 0.93
C TRP A 309 -9.05 -11.07 2.12
N ASP A 310 -8.66 -11.99 3.02
CA ASP A 310 -9.39 -12.25 4.26
C ASP A 310 -9.46 -10.99 5.14
N PHE A 311 -8.35 -10.25 5.27
CA PHE A 311 -8.31 -8.98 5.99
C PHE A 311 -9.28 -7.95 5.40
N LEU A 312 -9.31 -7.76 4.08
CA LEU A 312 -10.21 -6.81 3.43
C LEU A 312 -11.68 -7.19 3.61
N GLN A 313 -12.00 -8.48 3.48
CA GLN A 313 -13.36 -8.98 3.74
C GLN A 313 -13.77 -8.73 5.20
N ASN A 314 -12.92 -9.08 6.18
CA ASN A 314 -13.18 -8.83 7.61
C ASN A 314 -13.29 -7.33 7.91
N TYR A 315 -12.48 -6.49 7.27
CA TYR A 315 -12.54 -5.05 7.43
C TYR A 315 -13.83 -4.45 6.86
N MET A 316 -14.36 -5.00 5.76
CA MET A 316 -15.61 -4.50 5.16
C MET A 316 -16.86 -5.10 5.81
N ASP A 317 -16.76 -6.28 6.44
CA ASP A 317 -17.88 -6.99 7.08
C ASP A 317 -18.34 -6.31 8.36
N THR A 318 -19.54 -5.73 8.30
CA THR A 318 -20.16 -5.01 9.43
C THR A 318 -20.81 -5.91 10.47
N SER A 319 -20.88 -7.23 10.24
CA SER A 319 -21.40 -8.20 11.22
C SER A 319 -20.41 -8.52 12.34
N GLY A 320 -19.10 -8.38 12.07
CA GLY A 320 -18.01 -8.65 13.01
C GLY A 320 -17.25 -7.38 13.42
N PRO A 321 -16.38 -7.46 14.45
CA PRO A 321 -15.50 -6.36 14.80
C PRO A 321 -14.48 -6.08 13.68
N ILE A 322 -13.95 -4.87 13.62
CA ILE A 322 -12.82 -4.57 12.74
C ILE A 322 -11.59 -5.44 13.13
N PRO A 323 -10.71 -5.76 12.17
CA PRO A 323 -9.49 -6.53 12.43
C PRO A 323 -8.70 -5.98 13.61
N ASP A 324 -8.25 -6.87 14.48
CA ASP A 324 -7.49 -6.52 15.66
C ASP A 324 -6.01 -6.37 15.32
N ILE A 325 -5.61 -5.14 14.96
CA ILE A 325 -4.25 -4.78 14.57
C ILE A 325 -3.82 -3.46 15.23
N PRO A 326 -2.50 -3.24 15.42
CA PRO A 326 -1.96 -2.01 15.98
C PRO A 326 -2.49 -0.73 15.31
N LEU A 327 -2.57 -0.74 13.97
CA LEU A 327 -3.04 0.41 13.18
C LEU A 327 -4.46 0.86 13.54
N LEU A 328 -5.34 -0.09 13.90
CA LEU A 328 -6.76 0.18 14.16
C LEU A 328 -7.08 0.37 15.64
N GLU A 329 -6.14 0.09 16.55
CA GLU A 329 -6.32 0.24 18.01
C GLU A 329 -6.95 1.58 18.43
N PRO A 330 -6.47 2.75 17.93
CA PRO A 330 -7.03 4.04 18.34
C PRO A 330 -8.49 4.25 17.93
N TYR A 331 -8.99 3.45 16.98
CA TYR A 331 -10.29 3.64 16.34
C TYR A 331 -11.32 2.58 16.76
N ARG A 332 -10.91 1.51 17.44
CA ARG A 332 -11.80 0.38 17.81
C ARG A 332 -13.03 0.83 18.60
N HIS A 333 -12.86 1.77 19.52
CA HIS A 333 -13.94 2.30 20.35
C HIS A 333 -14.95 3.18 19.58
N LEU A 334 -14.61 3.63 18.38
CA LEU A 334 -15.48 4.47 17.54
C LEU A 334 -16.44 3.64 16.68
N ASP A 335 -16.10 2.38 16.41
CA ASP A 335 -16.97 1.45 15.68
C ASP A 335 -17.93 0.74 16.66
N PRO A 336 -19.26 0.86 16.50
CA PRO A 336 -20.22 0.39 17.50
C PRO A 336 -20.25 -1.15 17.65
N VAL A 337 -20.00 -1.89 16.58
CA VAL A 337 -19.94 -3.36 16.61
C VAL A 337 -18.67 -3.81 17.33
N THR A 338 -17.53 -3.20 16.98
CA THR A 338 -16.25 -3.45 17.61
C THR A 338 -16.26 -3.07 19.09
N ALA A 339 -16.78 -1.90 19.45
CA ALA A 339 -16.86 -1.45 20.83
C ALA A 339 -17.70 -2.40 21.70
N ARG A 340 -18.85 -2.86 21.20
CA ARG A 340 -19.67 -3.87 21.91
C ARG A 340 -18.93 -5.20 22.06
N TYR A 341 -18.27 -5.66 21.01
CA TYR A 341 -17.50 -6.90 21.01
C TYR A 341 -16.34 -6.85 22.02
N ASP A 342 -15.59 -5.75 22.03
CA ASP A 342 -14.46 -5.53 22.94
C ASP A 342 -14.93 -5.43 24.39
N GLN A 343 -16.05 -4.75 24.64
CA GLN A 343 -16.65 -4.65 25.98
C GLN A 343 -17.10 -6.03 26.51
N GLN A 344 -17.74 -6.85 25.68
CA GLN A 344 -18.19 -8.19 26.05
C GLN A 344 -17.03 -9.12 26.42
N ARG A 345 -15.88 -8.95 25.77
CA ARG A 345 -14.67 -9.76 26.01
C ARG A 345 -13.72 -9.17 27.04
N GLY A 346 -14.00 -7.98 27.56
CA GLY A 346 -13.10 -7.28 28.49
C GLY A 346 -11.74 -6.97 27.87
N ARG A 347 -11.69 -6.69 26.56
CA ARG A 347 -10.44 -6.36 25.86
C ARG A 347 -9.85 -5.06 26.42
N ASN A 348 -8.55 -5.06 26.71
CA ASN A 348 -7.83 -3.83 27.04
C ASN A 348 -7.81 -2.89 25.81
N PRO A 349 -8.29 -1.63 25.90
CA PRO A 349 -8.20 -0.66 24.82
C PRO A 349 -6.77 -0.30 24.40
N ARG A 350 -5.79 -0.59 25.26
CA ARG A 350 -4.36 -0.33 25.06
C ARG A 350 -3.54 -1.60 24.83
N TYR A 351 -4.18 -2.64 24.28
CA TYR A 351 -3.58 -3.96 24.13
C TYR A 351 -2.26 -3.94 23.34
N TRP A 352 -2.22 -3.23 22.20
CA TRP A 352 -1.05 -3.15 21.34
C TRP A 352 -0.04 -2.10 21.81
N ILE A 353 -0.48 -0.93 22.25
CA ILE A 353 0.40 0.18 22.66
C ILE A 353 1.22 -0.11 23.92
N ASP A 354 0.65 -0.83 24.90
CA ASP A 354 1.31 -1.14 26.17
C ASP A 354 2.07 -2.48 26.13
N MET A 355 2.01 -3.20 25.00
CA MET A 355 2.74 -4.46 24.80
C MET A 355 4.25 -4.22 24.71
N ASP A 356 5.05 -5.13 25.28
CA ASP A 356 6.50 -5.11 25.11
C ASP A 356 6.92 -5.68 23.74
N ASP A 357 8.11 -5.31 23.29
CA ASP A 357 8.59 -5.64 21.94
C ASP A 357 8.77 -7.17 21.72
N ALA A 358 9.05 -7.95 22.77
CA ALA A 358 9.22 -9.40 22.66
C ALA A 358 7.87 -10.12 22.52
N THR A 359 6.88 -9.71 23.32
CA THR A 359 5.50 -10.19 23.19
C THR A 359 4.92 -9.79 21.84
N PHE A 360 5.13 -8.54 21.41
CA PHE A 360 4.71 -8.07 20.09
C PHE A 360 5.30 -8.92 18.96
N LYS A 361 6.60 -9.22 19.04
CA LYS A 361 7.25 -10.10 18.07
C LYS A 361 6.62 -11.50 18.04
N THR A 362 6.26 -12.04 19.20
CA THR A 362 5.62 -13.36 19.29
C THR A 362 4.23 -13.36 18.66
N GLU A 363 3.45 -12.28 18.84
CA GLU A 363 2.14 -12.12 18.18
C GLU A 363 2.27 -11.98 16.66
N VAL A 364 3.27 -11.25 16.18
CA VAL A 364 3.58 -11.15 14.73
C VAL A 364 4.00 -12.51 14.18
N ASP A 365 4.87 -13.23 14.87
CA ASP A 365 5.33 -14.56 14.45
C ASP A 365 4.14 -15.57 14.45
N ALA A 366 3.24 -15.49 15.43
CA ALA A 366 2.02 -16.30 15.49
C ALA A 366 1.03 -15.95 14.36
N MET A 367 0.88 -14.66 14.01
CA MET A 367 0.11 -14.26 12.84
C MET A 367 0.70 -14.84 11.56
N TRP A 368 2.03 -14.79 11.41
CA TRP A 368 2.69 -15.35 10.24
C TRP A 368 2.45 -16.85 10.08
N GLN A 369 2.43 -17.61 11.18
CA GLN A 369 2.04 -19.03 11.17
C GLN A 369 0.58 -19.23 10.73
N ARG A 370 -0.35 -18.39 11.17
CA ARG A 370 -1.76 -18.43 10.73
C ARG A 370 -1.88 -18.11 9.24
N VAL A 371 -1.14 -17.12 8.74
CA VAL A 371 -1.09 -16.81 7.30
C VAL A 371 -0.55 -18.01 6.51
N TYR A 372 0.47 -18.70 7.02
CA TYR A 372 1.01 -19.90 6.38
C TYR A 372 -0.01 -21.04 6.30
N ALA A 373 -0.83 -21.20 7.33
CA ALA A 373 -1.87 -22.22 7.40
C ALA A 373 -3.20 -21.81 6.70
N ILE A 374 -3.23 -20.69 5.98
CA ILE A 374 -4.46 -20.20 5.34
C ILE A 374 -4.90 -21.18 4.24
N ASP A 375 -6.19 -21.50 4.24
CA ASP A 375 -6.80 -22.54 3.41
C ASP A 375 -7.66 -21.95 2.27
N THR A 376 -7.44 -20.68 1.89
CA THR A 376 -8.26 -19.94 0.92
C THR A 376 -8.49 -20.69 -0.39
N PHE A 377 -7.49 -21.44 -0.89
CA PHE A 377 -7.60 -22.20 -2.15
C PHE A 377 -8.51 -23.43 -2.06
N SER A 378 -8.74 -23.97 -0.87
CA SER A 378 -9.65 -25.11 -0.65
C SER A 378 -11.06 -24.70 -0.22
N ARG A 379 -11.29 -23.40 0.06
CA ARG A 379 -12.60 -22.93 0.53
C ARG A 379 -13.62 -22.87 -0.62
N PRO A 380 -14.90 -23.23 -0.35
CA PRO A 380 -15.96 -22.95 -1.31
C PRO A 380 -16.18 -21.44 -1.44
N ASN A 381 -16.33 -20.96 -2.66
CA ASN A 381 -16.64 -19.55 -2.91
C ASN A 381 -18.12 -19.26 -2.58
N LEU A 382 -18.39 -18.55 -1.49
CA LEU A 382 -19.77 -18.23 -1.08
C LEU A 382 -20.54 -17.37 -2.09
N MET A 383 -19.84 -16.54 -2.87
CA MET A 383 -20.49 -15.72 -3.89
C MET A 383 -21.05 -16.52 -5.07
N ALA A 384 -20.66 -17.79 -5.23
CA ALA A 384 -21.24 -18.67 -6.25
C ALA A 384 -22.73 -18.98 -6.00
N ARG A 385 -23.28 -18.65 -4.81
CA ARG A 385 -24.71 -18.74 -4.52
C ARG A 385 -25.53 -17.58 -5.08
N TYR A 386 -24.89 -16.43 -5.26
CA TYR A 386 -25.54 -15.16 -5.63
C TYR A 386 -25.20 -14.72 -7.06
N VAL A 387 -24.13 -15.27 -7.62
CA VAL A 387 -23.56 -14.88 -8.90
C VAL A 387 -23.37 -16.11 -9.76
N ASP A 388 -23.91 -16.07 -10.98
CA ASP A 388 -23.54 -17.01 -12.02
C ASP A 388 -22.19 -16.60 -12.63
N TYR A 389 -21.21 -17.49 -12.46
CA TYR A 389 -19.86 -17.31 -12.99
C TYR A 389 -19.65 -17.94 -14.36
N GLY A 390 -20.69 -18.56 -14.95
CA GLY A 390 -20.66 -19.14 -16.30
C GLY A 390 -19.63 -20.24 -16.48
N LEU A 391 -19.42 -21.06 -15.44
CA LEU A 391 -18.48 -22.19 -15.43
C LEU A 391 -18.78 -23.23 -16.52
#